data_AF-A0AAP5HES3-F1
#
_entry.id   AF-A0AAP5HES3-F1
#
_cell.length_a   1.000
_cell.length_b   1.000
_cell.length_c   1.000
_cell.angle_alpha   90.00
_cell.angle_beta   90.00
_cell.angle_gamma   90.00
#
_symmetry.space_group_name_H-M   'P 1'
#
loop_
_entity.id
_entity.type
_entity.pdbx_description
1 polymer ?
#
loop_
_entity_poly.entity_id
_entity_poly.type
_entity_poly.pdbx_seq_one_letter_code
_entity_poly.pdbx_strand_id
1 'polypeptide(L)'
;MLMPVKARFVLLITMTLGSCLTAFGSLAAGCVIDTTPCRGCGCKGGPGYRHLASGQCVGFRDLAKKCGNPPGAACSFENAPGTGTNRECALGGKV
;
A
#
# COMPACT_ATOMS: atom_id res chain seq x y z
N MET A 1 6.93 36.48 46.61
CA MET A 1 7.11 37.20 45.32
C MET A 1 5.96 36.83 44.40
N LEU A 2 4.92 37.66 44.34
CA LEU A 2 3.77 37.48 43.44
C LEU A 2 4.11 38.08 42.08
N MET A 3 4.09 37.27 41.01
CA MET A 3 4.27 37.76 39.64
C MET A 3 2.95 38.38 39.14
N PRO A 4 2.99 39.51 38.40
CA PRO A 4 1.80 40.19 37.89
C PRO A 4 1.06 39.39 36.81
N VAL A 5 -0.29 39.44 36.84
CA VAL A 5 -1.25 38.68 35.98
C VAL A 5 -0.96 38.77 34.47
N LYS A 6 -0.41 39.90 33.99
CA LYS A 6 -0.02 40.11 32.59
C LYS A 6 1.09 39.15 32.11
N ALA A 7 2.01 38.76 32.99
CA ALA A 7 3.08 37.82 32.66
C ALA A 7 2.59 36.37 32.52
N ARG A 8 1.49 36.00 33.19
CA ARG A 8 0.87 34.68 33.08
C ARG A 8 0.12 34.50 31.76
N PHE A 9 -0.50 35.56 31.24
CA PHE A 9 -1.24 35.50 29.97
C PHE A 9 -0.31 35.35 28.75
N VAL A 10 0.84 36.03 28.76
CA VAL A 10 1.82 35.92 27.65
C VAL A 10 2.46 34.53 27.59
N LEU A 11 2.70 33.89 28.73
CA LEU A 11 3.25 32.52 28.79
C LEU A 11 2.26 31.45 28.31
N LEU A 12 0.95 31.68 28.49
CA LEU A 12 -0.09 30.74 28.03
C LEU A 12 -0.39 30.89 26.53
N ILE A 13 -0.24 32.09 25.96
CA ILE A 13 -0.48 32.34 24.53
C ILE A 13 0.65 31.79 23.64
N THR A 14 1.89 31.74 24.13
CA THR A 14 3.01 31.12 23.38
C THR A 14 3.00 29.59 23.42
N MET A 15 2.29 28.98 24.39
CA MET A 15 2.13 27.51 24.45
C MET A 15 0.99 26.94 23.58
N THR A 16 0.10 27.76 23.02
CA THR A 16 -1.03 27.26 22.19
C THR A 16 -0.87 27.49 20.70
N LEU A 17 0.02 28.40 20.25
CA LEU A 17 0.27 28.66 18.83
C LEU A 17 1.52 27.96 18.26
N GLY A 18 2.29 27.24 19.09
CA GLY A 18 3.57 26.64 18.71
C GLY A 18 3.50 25.24 18.07
N SER A 19 2.32 24.66 17.89
CA SER A 19 2.19 23.23 17.51
C SER A 19 1.73 22.95 16.07
N CYS A 20 1.63 23.96 15.20
CA CYS A 20 1.04 23.78 13.85
C CYS A 20 2.02 23.95 12.67
N LEU A 21 3.29 23.54 12.77
CA LEU A 21 4.21 23.70 11.63
C LEU A 21 5.15 22.54 11.28
N THR A 22 5.05 21.37 11.90
CA THR A 22 5.96 20.26 11.55
C THR A 22 5.19 18.99 11.23
N ALA A 23 4.89 18.80 9.94
CA ALA A 23 5.14 17.58 9.18
C ALA A 23 4.10 17.38 8.05
N PHE A 24 4.15 18.19 7.00
CA PHE A 24 3.73 17.72 5.68
C PHE A 24 4.84 16.82 5.13
N GLY A 25 5.08 15.68 5.78
CA GLY A 25 5.87 14.61 5.20
C GLY A 25 5.11 14.10 3.99
N SER A 26 5.68 14.26 2.79
CA SER A 26 5.11 13.66 1.58
C SER A 26 5.09 12.13 1.76
N LEU A 27 3.91 11.56 2.03
CA LEU A 27 3.65 10.14 1.81
C LEU A 27 3.57 9.92 0.30
N ALA A 28 4.72 9.88 -0.38
CA ALA A 28 4.80 9.11 -1.60
C ALA A 28 4.70 7.64 -1.19
N ALA A 29 3.48 7.12 -1.09
CA ALA A 29 3.19 5.70 -0.94
C ALA A 29 3.62 4.98 -2.22
N GLY A 30 4.93 4.82 -2.40
CA GLY A 30 5.52 4.04 -3.48
C GLY A 30 5.27 2.55 -3.25
N CYS A 31 4.95 1.82 -4.30
CA CYS A 31 4.81 0.37 -4.24
C CYS A 31 6.19 -0.23 -3.89
N VAL A 32 6.30 -0.95 -2.77
CA VAL A 32 7.52 -1.71 -2.46
C VAL A 32 7.53 -2.96 -3.34
N ILE A 33 8.44 -2.99 -4.32
CA ILE A 33 8.68 -4.18 -5.11
C ILE A 33 9.68 -5.04 -4.33
N ASP A 34 9.20 -6.15 -3.76
CA ASP A 34 10.07 -7.12 -3.11
C ASP A 34 10.96 -7.81 -4.16
N THR A 35 12.28 -7.62 -4.05
CA THR A 35 13.29 -8.19 -4.93
C THR A 35 13.76 -9.58 -4.49
N THR A 36 13.32 -10.07 -3.33
CA THR A 36 13.67 -11.40 -2.81
C THR A 36 13.41 -12.48 -3.86
N PRO A 37 14.30 -13.48 -4.00
CA PRO A 37 14.05 -14.63 -4.84
C PRO A 37 12.80 -15.36 -4.35
N CYS A 38 11.82 -15.42 -5.23
CA CYS A 38 10.43 -15.63 -4.90
C CYS A 38 9.87 -16.62 -5.92
N ARG A 39 9.25 -17.70 -5.47
CA ARG A 39 8.74 -18.78 -6.33
C ARG A 39 7.22 -18.81 -6.30
N GLY A 40 6.63 -19.11 -7.46
CA GLY A 40 5.19 -19.17 -7.64
C GLY A 40 4.55 -17.79 -7.90
N CYS A 41 3.38 -17.80 -8.53
CA CYS A 41 2.59 -16.62 -8.81
C CYS A 41 1.94 -16.12 -7.52
N GLY A 42 1.95 -14.79 -7.36
CA GLY A 42 1.49 -14.13 -6.14
C GLY A 42 2.57 -13.90 -5.09
N CYS A 43 3.74 -14.52 -5.22
CA CYS A 43 4.76 -14.45 -4.19
C CYS A 43 5.27 -13.00 -3.92
N LYS A 44 5.27 -12.14 -4.94
CA LYS A 44 5.59 -10.68 -4.86
C LYS A 44 4.36 -9.79 -4.62
N GLY A 45 3.27 -10.30 -4.03
CA GLY A 45 2.05 -9.52 -3.78
C GLY A 45 0.90 -9.75 -4.77
N GLY A 46 1.18 -10.38 -5.92
CA GLY A 46 0.25 -10.49 -7.04
C GLY A 46 -0.99 -11.36 -6.78
N PRO A 47 -1.88 -11.54 -7.79
CA PRO A 47 -3.15 -12.27 -7.65
C PRO A 47 -3.05 -13.76 -7.34
N GLY A 48 -1.88 -14.37 -7.49
CA GLY A 48 -1.69 -15.81 -7.24
C GLY A 48 -1.93 -16.72 -8.45
N TYR A 49 -2.26 -16.18 -9.63
CA TYR A 49 -2.65 -16.98 -10.80
C TYR A 49 -1.56 -17.08 -11.86
N ARG A 50 -1.34 -18.28 -12.40
CA ARG A 50 -0.55 -18.58 -13.59
C ARG A 50 -1.47 -18.83 -14.78
N HIS A 51 -1.24 -18.12 -15.88
CA HIS A 51 -1.96 -18.37 -17.13
C HIS A 51 -1.40 -19.62 -17.80
N LEU A 52 -2.24 -20.61 -18.06
CA LEU A 52 -1.78 -21.95 -18.47
C LEU A 52 -1.17 -21.97 -19.87
N ALA A 53 -1.71 -21.19 -20.81
CA ALA A 53 -1.20 -21.17 -22.19
C ALA A 53 0.12 -20.41 -22.34
N SER A 54 0.38 -19.39 -21.50
CA SER A 54 1.64 -18.62 -21.57
C SER A 54 2.68 -19.05 -20.52
N GLY A 55 2.25 -19.80 -19.50
CA GLY A 55 3.08 -20.15 -18.34
C GLY A 55 3.45 -18.97 -17.43
N GLN A 56 2.97 -17.75 -17.71
CA GLN A 56 3.33 -16.54 -16.97
C GLN A 56 2.37 -16.25 -15.82
N CYS A 57 2.87 -15.57 -14.79
CA CYS A 57 2.01 -15.04 -13.72
C CYS A 57 1.16 -13.88 -14.23
N VAL A 58 -0.09 -13.82 -13.78
CA VAL A 58 -1.06 -12.80 -14.19
C VAL A 58 -1.10 -11.69 -13.16
N GLY A 59 -1.11 -10.43 -13.59
CA GLY A 59 -1.28 -9.27 -12.71
C GLY A 59 -2.75 -8.89 -12.51
N PHE A 60 -3.07 -8.11 -11.47
CA PHE A 60 -4.46 -7.74 -11.12
C PHE A 60 -5.24 -7.12 -12.28
N ARG A 61 -4.60 -6.23 -13.06
CA ARG A 61 -5.22 -5.55 -14.20
C ARG A 61 -5.63 -6.50 -15.33
N ASP A 62 -4.90 -7.59 -15.49
CA ASP A 62 -5.13 -8.55 -16.57
C ASP A 62 -5.93 -9.78 -16.12
N LEU A 63 -6.22 -9.91 -14.81
CA LEU A 63 -6.79 -11.13 -14.25
C LEU A 63 -8.12 -11.49 -14.91
N ALA A 64 -9.06 -10.55 -14.97
CA ALA A 64 -10.35 -10.78 -15.62
C ALA A 64 -10.21 -11.12 -17.11
N LYS A 65 -9.27 -10.46 -17.80
CA LYS A 65 -9.04 -10.64 -19.24
C LYS A 65 -8.40 -11.99 -19.56
N LYS A 66 -7.43 -12.44 -18.76
CA LYS A 66 -6.63 -13.66 -19.01
C LYS A 66 -7.23 -14.89 -18.34
N CYS A 67 -7.85 -14.73 -17.17
CA CYS A 67 -8.34 -15.84 -16.35
C CYS A 67 -9.87 -15.90 -16.25
N GLY A 68 -10.59 -14.82 -16.56
CA GLY A 68 -12.03 -14.69 -16.31
C GLY A 68 -12.35 -14.04 -14.96
N ASN A 69 -13.64 -13.76 -14.74
CA ASN A 69 -14.17 -13.23 -13.49
C ASN A 69 -15.49 -13.97 -13.11
N PRO A 70 -15.45 -14.97 -12.21
CA PRO A 70 -14.28 -15.42 -11.42
C PRO A 70 -13.20 -16.11 -12.28
N PRO A 71 -11.93 -16.17 -11.82
CA PRO A 71 -10.88 -16.91 -12.50
C PRO A 71 -11.29 -18.37 -12.72
N GLY A 72 -11.20 -18.84 -13.97
CA GLY A 72 -11.60 -20.18 -14.39
C GLY A 72 -10.44 -20.99 -14.98
N ALA A 73 -10.77 -21.97 -15.84
CA ALA A 73 -9.85 -22.98 -16.35
C ALA A 73 -8.63 -22.44 -17.13
N ALA A 74 -8.62 -21.18 -17.55
CA ALA A 74 -7.48 -20.57 -18.23
C ALA A 74 -6.28 -20.31 -17.30
N CYS A 75 -6.50 -20.33 -15.97
CA CYS A 75 -5.47 -20.05 -14.99
C CYS A 75 -5.47 -21.05 -13.83
N SER A 76 -4.28 -21.35 -13.32
CA SER A 76 -4.09 -22.12 -12.09
C SER A 76 -3.70 -21.21 -10.94
N PHE A 77 -4.29 -21.44 -9.77
CA PHE A 77 -3.98 -20.73 -8.54
C PHE A 77 -2.83 -21.43 -7.80
N GLU A 78 -1.72 -20.73 -7.58
CA GLU A 78 -0.51 -21.32 -6.98
C GLU A 78 -0.35 -21.02 -5.48
N ASN A 79 -1.19 -20.14 -4.92
CA ASN A 79 -1.24 -19.83 -3.48
C ASN A 79 0.13 -19.49 -2.84
N ALA A 80 0.97 -18.72 -3.52
CA ALA A 80 2.26 -18.32 -2.96
C ALA A 80 2.06 -17.35 -1.76
N PRO A 81 3.01 -17.25 -0.81
CA PRO A 81 2.81 -16.56 0.47
C PRO A 81 2.39 -15.08 0.38
N GLY A 82 2.82 -14.37 -0.67
CA GLY A 82 2.48 -12.97 -0.89
C GLY A 82 1.16 -12.74 -1.62
N THR A 83 0.36 -13.78 -1.88
CA THR A 83 -0.80 -13.63 -2.77
C THR A 83 -1.80 -12.60 -2.23
N GLY A 84 -2.12 -11.59 -3.04
CA GLY A 84 -3.10 -10.55 -2.71
C GLY A 84 -2.56 -9.38 -1.90
N THR A 85 -1.34 -9.44 -1.38
CA THR A 85 -0.84 -8.47 -0.38
C THR A 85 -0.46 -7.11 -0.95
N ASN A 86 -0.47 -6.91 -2.28
CA ASN A 86 -0.18 -5.62 -2.91
C ASN A 86 -1.24 -5.15 -3.92
N ARG A 87 -2.49 -5.61 -3.80
CA ARG A 87 -3.55 -5.32 -4.78
C ARG A 87 -3.81 -3.83 -4.95
N GLU A 88 -4.01 -3.13 -3.84
CA GLU A 88 -4.29 -1.70 -3.77
C GLU A 88 -3.15 -0.89 -4.40
N CYS A 89 -1.91 -1.27 -4.13
CA CYS A 89 -0.71 -0.68 -4.72
C CYS A 89 -0.65 -0.94 -6.23
N ALA A 90 -0.84 -2.19 -6.66
CA ALA A 90 -0.77 -2.60 -8.06
C ALA A 90 -1.87 -1.98 -8.94
N LEU A 91 -3.01 -1.59 -8.34
CA LEU A 91 -4.12 -0.92 -9.02
C LEU A 91 -4.04 0.62 -8.91
N GLY A 92 -3.06 1.16 -8.18
CA GLY A 92 -2.91 2.59 -7.97
C GLY A 92 -4.00 3.21 -7.10
N GLY A 93 -4.43 2.51 -6.05
CA GLY A 93 -5.44 2.99 -5.09
C GLY A 93 -6.88 3.00 -5.61
N LYS A 94 -7.13 2.44 -6.79
CA LYS A 94 -8.46 2.32 -7.41
C LYS A 94 -9.13 1.00 -7.05
N VAL A 95 -9.25 0.70 -5.75
CA VAL A 95 -10.04 -0.44 -5.27
C VAL A 95 -11.52 -0.11 -5.27
#